data_AF-A0A7V8NER5-F1
#
_entry.id   AF-A0A7V8NER5-F1
#
_cell.length_a   1.000
_cell.length_b   1.000
_cell.length_c   1.000
_cell.angle_alpha   90.00
_cell.angle_beta   90.00
_cell.angle_gamma   90.00
#
_symmetry.space_group_name_H-M   'P 1'
#
loop_
_entity.id
_entity.type
_entity.pdbx_description
1 polymer ?
#
loop_
_entity_poly.entity_id
_entity_poly.type
_entity_poly.pdbx_seq_one_letter_code
_entity_poly.pdbx_strand_id
1 'polypeptide(L)'
;MLREVAEAVTLQEGPPGVRSVLRAMRQLTTASTKELSRSTGLPVPIAAAVGNELRRRGLFTRERPSRLTPSGLALVAELGMDLSLDATCAECDGRELVIPPTLSEAVERLTKLMEAGPGADMSLDQSRCTPETKVRRVLALARAGVLPGGSLLLVGDDDMVSLAVAVVSDLLGTPLVQRLTVVDISEEILGYIREVTADLAVSVETVQHDLREPLPERLRGQHDAAMTDPPYTAEGARLFLSRVVEGLRPGPANSVFFSFGAKNPNEMLEVQQEILNLGLVVNGFIRNFNEYEGSGTLGGTGFLQHLLTTSATQSSVGGSYQGPLYTRDKRSRQREYECVACGARVPVGPGARWSSVGALRAEGCPTCGRGPFRPRQLVSMAELPEPPAPARPPEAASGAPAPSDPAGSRLGEASASVGDGSRPAAVGQVGPAAPGEQDGPAPDAGRLAPGGAARRLPEQALLAVRSGPYVTRTAGEADLDAVADFEAEIARVSFGNAAVDNPQRHRARLARAMRKSREGMLVACLPEDATPVGWLWMTVNQNTMTGDRYANFRSLAVAPVESRSEVAELLVAAGLEFAAERDVVEVVGKTHIGNVSMRTLYRKFGFEAAHMTMKLRLTEGSGRDDDLADG
;
A
#
# COMPACT_ATOMS: atom_id res chain seq x y z
N MET A 1 0.41 11.60 -35.39
CA MET A 1 -0.90 12.03 -34.85
C MET A 1 -1.15 11.63 -33.38
N LEU A 2 -1.41 10.36 -33.03
CA LEU A 2 -1.80 10.00 -31.64
C LEU A 2 -0.76 10.40 -30.59
N ARG A 3 0.53 10.21 -30.91
CA ARG A 3 1.65 10.63 -30.07
C ARG A 3 1.68 12.14 -29.85
N GLU A 4 1.51 12.92 -30.90
CA GLU A 4 1.48 14.39 -30.82
C GLU A 4 0.32 14.90 -29.95
N VAL A 5 -0.85 14.28 -30.03
CA VAL A 5 -2.00 14.63 -29.17
C VAL A 5 -1.69 14.31 -27.72
N ALA A 6 -1.11 13.13 -27.44
CA ALA A 6 -0.73 12.72 -26.10
C ALA A 6 0.33 13.65 -25.50
N GLU A 7 1.35 14.02 -26.28
CA GLU A 7 2.40 14.96 -25.88
C GLU A 7 1.84 16.36 -25.63
N ALA A 8 0.95 16.86 -26.50
CA ALA A 8 0.34 18.18 -26.38
C ALA A 8 -0.46 18.37 -25.07
N VAL A 9 -1.03 17.29 -24.52
CA VAL A 9 -1.77 17.34 -23.25
C VAL A 9 -1.03 16.67 -22.09
N THR A 10 0.21 16.24 -22.28
CA THR A 10 1.03 15.51 -21.29
C THR A 10 0.29 14.29 -20.70
N LEU A 11 -0.37 13.52 -21.57
CA LEU A 11 -1.20 12.37 -21.18
C LEU A 11 -0.33 11.25 -20.60
N GLN A 12 -0.62 10.80 -19.38
CA GLN A 12 0.14 9.73 -18.71
C GLN A 12 -0.02 8.39 -19.41
N GLU A 13 -1.20 8.13 -19.96
CA GLU A 13 -1.56 6.93 -20.72
C GLU A 13 -0.92 6.90 -22.12
N GLY A 14 -0.27 7.99 -22.55
CA GLY A 14 0.38 8.10 -23.85
C GLY A 14 -0.57 7.94 -25.05
N PRO A 15 -0.05 7.55 -26.23
CA PRO A 15 -0.87 7.31 -27.41
C PRO A 15 -2.06 6.34 -27.21
N PRO A 16 -1.95 5.26 -26.40
CA PRO A 16 -3.09 4.40 -26.04
C PRO A 16 -4.28 5.15 -25.42
N GLY A 17 -4.04 6.16 -24.57
CA GLY A 17 -5.11 6.95 -23.98
C GLY A 17 -5.91 7.74 -25.02
N VAL A 18 -5.21 8.35 -25.99
CA VAL A 18 -5.86 9.05 -27.13
C VAL A 18 -6.65 8.06 -27.99
N ARG A 19 -6.08 6.88 -28.26
CA ARG A 19 -6.76 5.80 -29.00
C ARG A 19 -8.05 5.40 -28.29
N SER A 20 -8.04 5.27 -26.96
CA SER A 20 -9.23 4.96 -26.16
C SER A 20 -10.32 6.03 -26.27
N VAL A 21 -9.96 7.32 -26.28
CA VAL A 21 -10.94 8.42 -26.47
C VAL A 21 -11.57 8.38 -27.86
N LEU A 22 -10.78 8.14 -28.91
CA LEU A 22 -11.30 8.00 -30.29
C LEU A 22 -12.24 6.79 -30.41
N ARG A 23 -11.86 5.65 -29.81
CA ARG A 23 -12.70 4.44 -29.78
C ARG A 23 -14.01 4.68 -29.02
N ALA A 24 -13.94 5.30 -27.84
CA ALA A 24 -15.12 5.64 -27.05
C ALA A 24 -16.06 6.56 -27.83
N MET A 25 -15.53 7.60 -28.48
CA MET A 25 -16.34 8.49 -29.32
C MET A 25 -16.97 7.74 -30.52
N ARG A 26 -16.23 6.79 -31.13
CA ARG A 26 -16.78 5.98 -32.23
C ARG A 26 -17.96 5.12 -31.77
N GLN A 27 -17.88 4.53 -30.58
CA GLN A 27 -18.93 3.69 -29.99
C GLN A 27 -20.15 4.52 -29.57
N LEU A 28 -19.92 5.62 -28.85
CA LEU A 28 -21.00 6.48 -28.35
C LEU A 28 -21.69 7.29 -29.46
N THR A 29 -21.01 7.48 -30.60
CA THR A 29 -21.38 8.33 -31.77
C THR A 29 -21.47 9.83 -31.46
N THR A 30 -21.97 10.19 -30.28
CA THR A 30 -22.03 11.51 -29.70
C THR A 30 -21.74 11.39 -28.21
N ALA A 31 -20.85 12.22 -27.69
CA ALA A 31 -20.49 12.13 -26.28
C ALA A 31 -20.18 13.49 -25.67
N SER A 32 -20.65 13.66 -24.44
CA SER A 32 -20.17 14.65 -23.50
C SER A 32 -18.79 14.27 -22.98
N THR A 33 -18.10 15.24 -22.37
CA THR A 33 -16.82 14.98 -21.68
C THR A 33 -16.99 13.97 -20.54
N LYS A 34 -18.15 13.98 -19.86
CA LYS A 34 -18.45 13.05 -18.75
C LYS A 34 -18.57 11.61 -19.26
N GLU A 35 -19.26 11.39 -20.37
CA GLU A 35 -19.40 10.06 -20.98
C GLU A 35 -18.04 9.53 -21.51
N LEU A 36 -17.23 10.40 -22.13
CA LEU A 36 -15.87 10.02 -22.53
C LEU A 36 -15.00 9.64 -21.33
N SER A 37 -15.09 10.40 -20.23
CA SER A 37 -14.38 10.11 -18.98
C SER A 37 -14.78 8.73 -18.45
N ARG A 38 -16.09 8.44 -18.32
CA ARG A 38 -16.61 7.15 -17.85
C ARG A 38 -16.22 5.97 -18.74
N SER A 39 -16.30 6.14 -20.06
CA SER A 39 -15.99 5.08 -21.03
C SER A 39 -14.49 4.75 -21.08
N THR A 40 -13.63 5.75 -20.88
CA THR A 40 -12.17 5.59 -20.98
C THR A 40 -11.48 5.37 -19.63
N GLY A 41 -12.13 5.70 -18.53
CA GLY A 41 -11.51 5.76 -17.20
C GLY A 41 -10.59 6.96 -16.99
N LEU A 42 -10.50 7.87 -17.97
CA LEU A 42 -9.69 9.09 -17.83
C LEU A 42 -10.42 10.11 -16.94
N PRO A 43 -9.71 10.86 -16.07
CA PRO A 43 -10.30 11.99 -15.36
C PRO A 43 -10.97 12.99 -16.30
N VAL A 44 -12.10 13.57 -15.89
CA VAL A 44 -12.88 14.56 -16.65
C VAL A 44 -12.01 15.71 -17.20
N PRO A 45 -11.08 16.32 -16.42
CA PRO A 45 -10.20 17.35 -16.96
C PRO A 45 -9.27 16.85 -18.06
N ILE A 46 -8.81 15.60 -17.97
CA ILE A 46 -7.94 14.97 -18.96
C ILE A 46 -8.73 14.61 -20.22
N ALA A 47 -9.91 14.01 -20.08
CA ALA A 47 -10.82 13.76 -21.20
C ALA A 47 -11.20 15.07 -21.91
N ALA A 48 -11.41 16.17 -21.17
CA ALA A 48 -11.65 17.49 -21.72
C ALA A 48 -10.45 18.00 -22.52
N ALA A 49 -9.24 17.88 -21.98
CA ALA A 49 -8.00 18.30 -22.62
C ALA A 49 -7.76 17.55 -23.93
N VAL A 50 -7.88 16.21 -23.91
CA VAL A 50 -7.78 15.38 -25.12
C VAL A 50 -8.86 15.77 -26.12
N GLY A 51 -10.11 15.90 -25.70
CA GLY A 51 -11.20 16.34 -26.59
C GLY A 51 -10.99 17.73 -27.18
N ASN A 52 -10.41 18.67 -26.43
CA ASN A 52 -10.05 20.01 -26.91
C ASN A 52 -8.94 19.95 -27.97
N GLU A 53 -7.92 19.12 -27.77
CA GLU A 53 -6.83 18.92 -28.72
C GLU A 53 -7.33 18.25 -30.02
N LEU A 54 -8.17 17.22 -29.91
CA LEU A 54 -8.80 16.56 -31.06
C LEU A 54 -9.72 17.53 -31.84
N ARG A 55 -10.44 18.44 -31.16
CA ARG A 55 -11.21 19.51 -31.81
C ARG A 55 -10.34 20.52 -32.55
N ARG A 56 -9.22 20.95 -31.95
CA ARG A 56 -8.26 21.87 -32.60
C ARG A 56 -7.68 21.28 -33.88
N ARG A 57 -7.51 19.97 -33.93
CA ARG A 57 -7.04 19.22 -35.11
C ARG A 57 -8.15 18.84 -36.09
N GLY A 58 -9.38 19.28 -35.86
CA GLY A 58 -10.51 19.02 -36.75
C GLY A 58 -11.05 17.59 -36.70
N LEU A 59 -10.61 16.74 -35.76
CA LEU A 59 -11.05 15.34 -35.65
C LEU A 59 -12.40 15.21 -34.92
N PHE A 60 -12.67 16.13 -33.99
CA PHE A 60 -13.96 16.26 -33.30
C PHE A 60 -14.71 17.52 -33.78
N THR A 61 -16.05 17.46 -33.80
CA THR A 61 -16.89 18.61 -34.08
C THR A 61 -16.73 19.70 -33.01
N ARG A 62 -16.87 20.98 -33.39
CA ARG A 62 -16.81 22.10 -32.44
C ARG A 62 -18.03 22.17 -31.51
N GLU A 63 -19.17 21.72 -32.02
CA GLU A 63 -20.42 21.61 -31.27
C GLU A 63 -20.33 20.59 -30.13
N ARG A 64 -21.15 20.79 -29.11
CA ARG A 64 -21.29 19.89 -27.97
C ARG A 64 -22.73 19.37 -27.90
N PRO A 65 -22.95 18.08 -27.57
CA PRO A 65 -21.96 17.01 -27.38
C PRO A 65 -21.14 16.73 -28.66
N SER A 66 -19.86 16.39 -28.49
CA SER A 66 -18.94 16.26 -29.62
C SER A 66 -19.17 14.95 -30.38
N ARG A 67 -18.83 14.96 -31.67
CA ARG A 67 -18.87 13.80 -32.58
C ARG A 67 -17.56 13.73 -33.37
N LEU A 68 -17.28 12.58 -34.00
CA LEU A 68 -16.19 12.49 -34.99
C LEU A 68 -16.57 13.28 -36.25
N THR A 69 -15.62 14.05 -36.80
CA THR A 69 -15.76 14.64 -38.14
C THR A 69 -15.43 13.60 -39.22
N PRO A 70 -15.65 13.88 -40.53
CA PRO A 70 -15.19 12.99 -41.60
C PRO A 70 -13.69 12.64 -41.50
N SER A 71 -12.85 13.60 -41.13
CA SER A 71 -11.41 13.34 -40.90
C SER A 71 -11.16 12.48 -39.66
N GLY A 72 -11.95 12.66 -38.60
CA GLY A 72 -11.91 11.80 -37.41
C GLY A 72 -12.31 10.37 -37.71
N LEU A 73 -13.37 10.17 -38.51
CA LEU A 73 -13.82 8.87 -38.97
C LEU A 73 -12.78 8.18 -39.86
N ALA A 74 -12.16 8.92 -40.79
CA ALA A 74 -11.08 8.39 -41.61
C ALA A 74 -9.89 7.92 -40.77
N LEU A 75 -9.49 8.68 -39.75
CA LEU A 75 -8.44 8.28 -38.82
C LEU A 75 -8.82 7.03 -38.00
N VAL A 76 -10.06 6.95 -37.52
CA VAL A 76 -10.58 5.77 -36.81
C VAL A 76 -10.55 4.53 -37.70
N ALA A 77 -10.90 4.66 -38.98
CA ALA A 77 -10.83 3.59 -39.97
C ALA A 77 -9.39 3.16 -40.26
N GLU A 78 -8.47 4.10 -40.48
CA GLU A 78 -7.03 3.83 -40.66
C GLU A 78 -6.43 3.07 -39.46
N LEU A 79 -6.88 3.40 -38.25
CA LEU A 79 -6.47 2.76 -37.01
C LEU A 79 -7.11 1.38 -36.76
N GLY A 80 -7.94 0.90 -37.70
CA GLY A 80 -8.65 -0.37 -37.62
C GLY A 80 -9.73 -0.39 -36.53
N MET A 81 -10.29 0.77 -36.17
CA MET A 81 -11.29 0.91 -35.10
C MET A 81 -12.72 1.13 -35.64
N ASP A 82 -12.96 0.87 -36.93
CA ASP A 82 -14.28 1.04 -37.53
C ASP A 82 -15.23 -0.14 -37.26
N LEU A 83 -14.68 -1.26 -36.80
CA LEU A 83 -15.46 -2.42 -36.37
C LEU A 83 -16.07 -2.17 -34.98
N SER A 84 -17.39 -2.03 -34.92
CA SER A 84 -18.14 -1.89 -33.67
C SER A 84 -18.67 -3.25 -33.20
N LEU A 85 -17.98 -3.83 -32.22
CA LEU A 85 -18.41 -5.02 -31.47
C LEU A 85 -18.59 -4.64 -30.00
N ASP A 86 -19.59 -3.82 -29.70
CA ASP A 86 -19.91 -3.52 -28.31
C ASP A 86 -20.67 -4.68 -27.69
N ALA A 87 -20.03 -5.35 -26.73
CA ALA A 87 -20.59 -6.45 -25.97
C ALA A 87 -21.09 -6.01 -24.58
N THR A 88 -21.12 -4.69 -24.31
CA THR A 88 -21.63 -4.15 -23.04
C THR A 88 -23.11 -4.47 -22.92
N CYS A 89 -23.51 -5.07 -21.80
CA CYS A 89 -24.90 -5.41 -21.54
C CYS A 89 -25.75 -4.13 -21.48
N ALA A 90 -26.80 -4.02 -22.29
CA ALA A 90 -27.67 -2.85 -22.32
C ALA A 90 -28.50 -2.65 -21.03
N GLU A 91 -28.72 -3.70 -20.25
CA GLU A 91 -29.54 -3.66 -19.03
C GLU A 91 -28.77 -3.14 -17.82
N CYS A 92 -27.55 -3.66 -17.60
CA CYS A 92 -26.71 -3.25 -16.47
C CYS A 92 -25.59 -2.28 -16.85
N ASP A 93 -25.43 -1.98 -18.14
CA ASP A 93 -24.37 -1.14 -18.71
C ASP A 93 -22.98 -1.55 -18.17
N GLY A 94 -22.74 -2.87 -18.23
CA GLY A 94 -21.47 -3.51 -17.84
C GLY A 94 -21.24 -3.70 -16.33
N ARG A 95 -22.22 -3.37 -15.46
CA ARG A 95 -22.10 -3.52 -13.99
C ARG A 95 -22.29 -4.94 -13.47
N GLU A 96 -22.58 -5.89 -14.37
CA GLU A 96 -22.86 -7.32 -14.13
C GLU A 96 -24.07 -7.64 -13.21
N LEU A 97 -24.55 -6.68 -12.43
CA LEU A 97 -25.67 -6.84 -11.51
C LEU A 97 -26.85 -5.99 -11.98
N VAL A 98 -27.87 -6.68 -12.50
CA VAL A 98 -29.18 -6.11 -12.81
C VAL A 98 -29.98 -6.02 -11.52
N ILE A 99 -30.61 -4.87 -11.26
CA ILE A 99 -31.53 -4.73 -10.13
C ILE A 99 -32.86 -5.38 -10.56
N PRO A 100 -33.30 -6.46 -9.90
CA PRO A 100 -34.55 -7.09 -10.27
C PRO A 100 -35.73 -6.15 -9.97
N PRO A 101 -36.83 -6.20 -10.75
CA PRO A 101 -38.00 -5.34 -10.52
C PRO A 101 -38.60 -5.45 -9.12
N THR A 102 -38.41 -6.59 -8.45
CA THR A 102 -38.83 -6.81 -7.06
C THR A 102 -38.10 -5.92 -6.06
N LEU A 103 -36.96 -5.30 -6.43
CA LEU A 103 -36.19 -4.38 -5.59
C LEU A 103 -36.32 -2.92 -6.04
N SER A 104 -37.20 -2.60 -7.00
CA SER A 104 -37.44 -1.21 -7.43
C SER A 104 -37.94 -0.34 -6.27
N GLU A 105 -38.80 -0.89 -5.40
CA GLU A 105 -39.29 -0.18 -4.21
C GLU A 105 -38.15 0.15 -3.23
N ALA A 106 -37.14 -0.72 -3.12
CA ALA A 106 -35.98 -0.45 -2.27
C ALA A 106 -35.20 0.77 -2.78
N VAL A 107 -35.05 0.91 -4.09
CA VAL A 107 -34.43 2.10 -4.72
C VAL A 107 -35.23 3.35 -4.35
N GLU A 108 -36.54 3.34 -4.52
CA GLU A 108 -37.40 4.50 -4.21
C GLU A 108 -37.37 4.89 -2.72
N ARG A 109 -37.39 3.92 -1.81
CA ARG A 109 -37.27 4.15 -0.38
C ARG A 109 -35.90 4.74 -0.02
N LEU A 110 -34.84 4.17 -0.59
CA LEU A 110 -33.48 4.67 -0.37
C LEU A 110 -33.32 6.10 -0.90
N THR A 111 -33.89 6.45 -2.05
CA THR A 111 -33.90 7.83 -2.56
C THR A 111 -34.45 8.80 -1.51
N LYS A 112 -35.62 8.52 -0.94
CA LYS A 112 -36.26 9.38 0.08
C LYS A 112 -35.42 9.48 1.36
N LEU A 113 -34.83 8.37 1.80
CA LEU A 113 -33.94 8.35 2.95
C LEU A 113 -32.66 9.17 2.68
N MET A 114 -32.10 9.11 1.47
CA MET A 114 -30.90 9.88 1.12
C MET A 114 -31.18 11.39 1.03
N GLU A 115 -32.37 11.77 0.58
CA GLU A 115 -32.82 13.17 0.55
C GLU A 115 -33.04 13.74 1.96
N ALA A 116 -33.49 12.91 2.90
CA ALA A 116 -33.78 13.31 4.28
C ALA A 116 -32.57 13.20 5.23
N GLY A 117 -31.56 12.41 4.87
CA GLY A 117 -30.39 12.17 5.70
C GLY A 117 -29.42 13.36 5.79
N PRO A 118 -28.34 13.22 6.58
CA PRO A 118 -27.22 14.17 6.71
C PRO A 118 -26.71 14.75 5.38
N GLY A 119 -25.84 15.73 5.36
CA GLY A 119 -25.12 16.13 4.12
C GLY A 119 -23.90 15.24 3.82
N ALA A 120 -23.31 15.33 2.62
CA ALA A 120 -21.95 14.83 2.39
C ALA A 120 -20.93 15.88 2.84
N ASP A 121 -19.98 15.50 3.69
CA ASP A 121 -18.87 16.37 4.08
C ASP A 121 -17.66 16.18 3.14
N MET A 122 -17.53 17.09 2.18
CA MET A 122 -16.39 17.13 1.26
C MET A 122 -15.03 17.29 1.98
N SER A 123 -15.00 17.70 3.25
CA SER A 123 -13.77 17.81 4.04
C SER A 123 -13.15 16.45 4.36
N LEU A 124 -13.98 15.40 4.39
CA LEU A 124 -13.61 14.02 4.64
C LEU A 124 -13.55 13.19 3.33
N ASP A 125 -13.49 13.86 2.17
CA ASP A 125 -13.57 13.26 0.84
C ASP A 125 -14.87 12.45 0.58
N GLN A 126 -15.95 12.74 1.31
CA GLN A 126 -17.23 12.02 1.16
C GLN A 126 -17.92 12.36 -0.16
N SER A 127 -18.55 11.34 -0.75
CA SER A 127 -19.34 11.46 -1.97
C SER A 127 -20.40 10.36 -1.97
N ARG A 128 -21.67 10.73 -2.04
CA ARG A 128 -22.76 9.74 -1.97
C ARG A 128 -22.90 8.95 -3.24
N CYS A 129 -22.98 7.64 -3.11
CA CYS A 129 -23.41 6.77 -4.18
C CYS A 129 -24.93 6.80 -4.37
N THR A 130 -25.37 6.51 -5.60
CA THR A 130 -26.78 6.48 -5.96
C THR A 130 -27.54 5.35 -5.25
N PRO A 131 -28.85 5.50 -5.01
CA PRO A 131 -29.68 4.43 -4.46
C PRO A 131 -29.53 3.08 -5.19
N GLU A 132 -29.44 3.11 -6.52
CA GLU A 132 -29.22 1.92 -7.34
C GLU A 132 -27.85 1.27 -7.07
N THR A 133 -26.81 2.09 -6.85
CA THR A 133 -25.49 1.57 -6.45
C THR A 133 -25.57 0.84 -5.11
N LYS A 134 -26.28 1.41 -4.13
CA LYS A 134 -26.46 0.78 -2.81
C LYS A 134 -27.16 -0.57 -2.94
N VAL A 135 -28.25 -0.65 -3.70
CA VAL A 135 -28.95 -1.93 -3.97
C VAL A 135 -28.04 -2.92 -4.69
N ARG A 136 -27.24 -2.49 -5.68
CA ARG A 136 -26.26 -3.37 -6.34
C ARG A 136 -25.18 -3.86 -5.38
N ARG A 137 -24.72 -3.06 -4.41
CA ARG A 137 -23.79 -3.50 -3.36
C ARG A 137 -24.40 -4.61 -2.49
N VAL A 138 -25.69 -4.52 -2.15
CA VAL A 138 -26.42 -5.62 -1.48
C VAL A 138 -26.50 -6.87 -2.37
N LEU A 139 -26.78 -6.71 -3.67
CA LEU A 139 -26.77 -7.83 -4.62
C LEU A 139 -25.38 -8.44 -4.80
N ALA A 140 -24.31 -7.65 -4.68
CA ALA A 140 -22.94 -8.14 -4.74
C ALA A 140 -22.60 -9.03 -3.53
N LEU A 141 -23.04 -8.63 -2.34
CA LEU A 141 -22.97 -9.44 -1.13
C LEU A 141 -23.75 -10.76 -1.27
N ALA A 142 -24.94 -10.70 -1.87
CA ALA A 142 -25.74 -11.89 -2.14
C ALA A 142 -25.08 -12.83 -3.17
N ARG A 143 -24.56 -12.29 -4.29
CA ARG A 143 -23.86 -13.08 -5.32
C ARG A 143 -22.61 -13.76 -4.77
N ALA A 144 -21.93 -13.15 -3.80
CA ALA A 144 -20.77 -13.75 -3.14
C ALA A 144 -21.12 -14.79 -2.06
N GLY A 145 -22.42 -15.02 -1.79
CA GLY A 145 -22.87 -15.94 -0.75
C GLY A 145 -22.69 -15.42 0.67
N VAL A 146 -22.43 -14.12 0.86
CA VAL A 146 -22.36 -13.49 2.20
C VAL A 146 -23.76 -13.29 2.76
N LEU A 147 -24.71 -12.88 1.91
CA LEU A 147 -26.12 -12.75 2.26
C LEU A 147 -26.94 -13.78 1.47
N PRO A 148 -27.99 -14.39 2.06
CA PRO A 148 -28.44 -14.19 3.43
C PRO A 148 -27.59 -14.95 4.47
N GLY A 149 -27.65 -14.53 5.73
CA GLY A 149 -27.16 -15.28 6.89
C GLY A 149 -25.76 -14.93 7.38
N GLY A 150 -24.93 -14.22 6.61
CA GLY A 150 -23.60 -13.82 7.05
C GLY A 150 -23.59 -12.65 8.04
N SER A 151 -22.38 -12.29 8.44
CA SER A 151 -22.08 -11.08 9.23
C SER A 151 -21.24 -10.09 8.41
N LEU A 152 -21.64 -8.82 8.46
CA LEU A 152 -21.07 -7.74 7.63
C LEU A 152 -20.55 -6.59 8.50
N LEU A 153 -19.29 -6.22 8.26
CA LEU A 153 -18.68 -5.01 8.80
C LEU A 153 -18.60 -3.93 7.72
N LEU A 154 -19.15 -2.75 7.98
CA LEU A 154 -18.98 -1.56 7.15
C LEU A 154 -17.93 -0.66 7.81
N VAL A 155 -16.82 -0.44 7.11
CA VAL A 155 -15.73 0.46 7.55
C VAL A 155 -15.85 1.76 6.75
N GLY A 156 -16.43 2.77 7.39
CA GLY A 156 -17.02 3.94 6.73
C GLY A 156 -18.38 3.61 6.12
N ASP A 157 -19.39 4.47 6.36
CA ASP A 157 -20.74 4.29 5.78
C ASP A 157 -21.43 5.63 5.47
N ASP A 158 -20.70 6.60 4.92
CA ASP A 158 -21.26 7.83 4.36
C ASP A 158 -22.21 7.59 3.19
N ASP A 159 -22.01 6.46 2.52
CA ASP A 159 -22.90 5.86 1.53
C ASP A 159 -24.14 5.18 2.12
N MET A 160 -24.27 5.04 3.44
CA MET A 160 -25.43 4.44 4.10
C MET A 160 -25.85 3.10 3.47
N VAL A 161 -24.88 2.26 3.14
CA VAL A 161 -25.09 0.88 2.67
C VAL A 161 -25.78 0.05 3.74
N SER A 162 -25.57 0.35 5.02
CA SER A 162 -26.31 -0.27 6.13
C SER A 162 -27.82 -0.13 5.96
N LEU A 163 -28.30 1.06 5.57
CA LEU A 163 -29.72 1.30 5.31
C LEU A 163 -30.20 0.51 4.10
N ALA A 164 -29.38 0.32 3.07
CA ALA A 164 -29.76 -0.51 1.94
C ALA A 164 -29.92 -1.98 2.32
N VAL A 165 -29.03 -2.52 3.16
CA VAL A 165 -29.19 -3.89 3.69
C VAL A 165 -30.48 -4.00 4.51
N ALA A 166 -30.78 -3.01 5.36
CA ALA A 166 -31.98 -3.00 6.20
C ALA A 166 -33.27 -2.88 5.36
N VAL A 167 -33.33 -1.93 4.42
CA VAL A 167 -34.49 -1.71 3.53
C VAL A 167 -34.75 -2.92 2.64
N VAL A 168 -33.71 -3.52 2.05
CA VAL A 168 -33.90 -4.72 1.22
C VAL A 168 -34.37 -5.90 2.07
N SER A 169 -33.86 -6.05 3.30
CA SER A 169 -34.33 -7.10 4.23
C SER A 169 -35.81 -6.92 4.59
N ASP A 170 -36.20 -5.68 4.91
CA ASP A 170 -37.57 -5.31 5.22
C ASP A 170 -38.52 -5.57 4.03
N LEU A 171 -38.13 -5.14 2.83
CA LEU A 171 -38.91 -5.38 1.60
C LEU A 171 -39.09 -6.87 1.30
N LEU A 172 -38.07 -7.70 1.55
CA LEU A 172 -38.16 -9.16 1.37
C LEU A 172 -38.86 -9.86 2.53
N GLY A 173 -39.20 -9.16 3.61
CA GLY A 173 -39.84 -9.72 4.80
C GLY A 173 -38.95 -10.68 5.58
N THR A 174 -37.62 -10.63 5.41
CA THR A 174 -36.68 -11.53 6.08
C THR A 174 -35.34 -10.84 6.35
N PRO A 175 -34.75 -10.98 7.55
CA PRO A 175 -33.42 -10.46 7.83
C PRO A 175 -32.37 -11.11 6.93
N LEU A 176 -31.76 -10.35 6.02
CA LEU A 176 -30.70 -10.88 5.16
C LEU A 176 -29.38 -11.07 5.92
N VAL A 177 -29.15 -10.32 6.98
CA VAL A 177 -27.87 -10.28 7.70
C VAL A 177 -28.08 -10.70 9.16
N GLN A 178 -27.19 -11.55 9.68
CA GLN A 178 -27.26 -11.95 11.10
C GLN A 178 -26.65 -10.89 12.03
N ARG A 179 -25.59 -10.23 11.57
CA ARG A 179 -24.93 -9.12 12.28
C ARG A 179 -24.47 -8.08 11.28
N LEU A 180 -24.88 -6.84 11.48
CA LEU A 180 -24.46 -5.69 10.68
C LEU A 180 -23.85 -4.64 11.61
N THR A 181 -22.57 -4.36 11.40
CA THR A 181 -21.80 -3.39 12.20
C THR A 181 -21.31 -2.26 11.31
N VAL A 182 -21.49 -1.02 11.74
CA VAL A 182 -21.00 0.19 11.08
C VAL A 182 -19.98 0.88 11.97
N VAL A 183 -18.79 1.13 11.43
CA VAL A 183 -17.73 1.91 12.09
C VAL A 183 -17.49 3.17 11.28
N ASP A 184 -17.78 4.34 11.86
CA ASP A 184 -17.60 5.64 11.21
C ASP A 184 -17.14 6.69 12.23
N ILE A 185 -16.52 7.77 11.78
CA ILE A 185 -16.12 8.88 12.64
C ILE A 185 -17.29 9.84 12.91
N SER A 186 -18.26 9.90 12.00
CA SER A 186 -19.37 10.86 12.02
C SER A 186 -20.53 10.36 12.86
N GLU A 187 -20.72 10.98 14.03
CA GLU A 187 -21.88 10.70 14.89
C GLU A 187 -23.21 11.11 14.26
N GLU A 188 -23.20 12.08 13.35
CA GLU A 188 -24.39 12.49 12.59
C GLU A 188 -24.89 11.36 11.69
N ILE A 189 -23.98 10.70 10.96
CA ILE A 189 -24.29 9.57 10.08
C ILE A 189 -24.76 8.37 10.92
N LEU A 190 -24.02 8.03 11.98
CA LEU A 190 -24.36 6.91 12.86
C LEU A 190 -25.70 7.13 13.58
N GLY A 191 -25.98 8.37 14.02
CA GLY A 191 -27.24 8.76 14.62
C GLY A 191 -28.42 8.58 13.66
N TYR A 192 -28.26 9.06 12.42
CA TYR A 192 -29.27 8.88 11.39
C TYR A 192 -29.52 7.41 11.05
N ILE A 193 -28.46 6.59 10.95
CA ILE A 193 -28.60 5.14 10.74
C ILE A 193 -29.41 4.50 11.86
N ARG A 194 -29.13 4.82 13.13
CA ARG A 194 -29.89 4.29 14.27
C ARG A 194 -31.34 4.73 14.26
N GLU A 195 -31.63 5.99 13.93
CA GLU A 195 -32.98 6.52 13.85
C GLU A 195 -33.81 5.76 12.81
N VAL A 196 -33.29 5.64 11.58
CA VAL A 196 -34.00 4.98 10.47
C VAL A 196 -34.15 3.47 10.70
N THR A 197 -33.19 2.82 11.35
CA THR A 197 -33.21 1.36 11.54
C THR A 197 -33.94 0.92 12.81
N ALA A 198 -34.36 1.84 13.68
CA ALA A 198 -35.04 1.53 14.94
C ALA A 198 -36.30 0.67 14.75
N ASP A 199 -37.05 0.92 13.68
CA ASP A 199 -38.31 0.23 13.38
C ASP A 199 -38.16 -0.90 12.33
N LEU A 200 -36.93 -1.19 11.87
CA LEU A 200 -36.68 -2.21 10.86
C LEU A 200 -36.27 -3.54 11.49
N ALA A 201 -36.49 -4.63 10.75
CA ALA A 201 -36.18 -5.99 11.22
C ALA A 201 -34.67 -6.26 11.41
N VAL A 202 -33.80 -5.43 10.82
CA VAL A 202 -32.34 -5.57 10.91
C VAL A 202 -31.80 -4.60 11.95
N SER A 203 -31.25 -5.14 13.03
CA SER A 203 -30.50 -4.36 14.01
C SER A 203 -29.12 -3.98 13.46
N VAL A 204 -28.80 -2.69 13.49
CA VAL A 204 -27.50 -2.16 13.06
C VAL A 204 -26.70 -1.70 14.28
N GLU A 205 -25.57 -2.36 14.53
CA GLU A 205 -24.62 -1.94 15.54
C GLU A 205 -23.79 -0.76 15.00
N THR A 206 -23.93 0.42 15.59
CA THR A 206 -23.16 1.61 15.19
C THR A 206 -22.05 1.90 16.18
N VAL A 207 -20.85 2.22 15.69
CA VAL A 207 -19.66 2.45 16.50
C VAL A 207 -18.94 3.69 16.01
N GLN A 208 -18.96 4.75 16.83
CA GLN A 208 -18.17 5.94 16.55
C GLN A 208 -16.68 5.66 16.81
N HIS A 209 -15.85 5.77 15.78
CA HIS A 209 -14.41 5.47 15.88
C HIS A 209 -13.60 6.17 14.78
N ASP A 210 -12.44 6.74 15.14
CA ASP A 210 -11.47 7.21 14.14
C ASP A 210 -10.65 6.02 13.62
N LEU A 211 -10.82 5.69 12.34
CA LEU A 211 -10.14 4.58 11.66
C LEU A 211 -8.62 4.76 11.54
N ARG A 212 -8.08 5.94 11.88
CA ARG A 212 -6.63 6.09 12.15
C ARG A 212 -6.19 5.18 13.28
N GLU A 213 -7.02 4.98 14.29
CA GLU A 213 -6.76 4.05 15.37
C GLU A 213 -7.17 2.62 14.99
N PRO A 214 -6.48 1.58 15.50
CA PRO A 214 -6.89 0.19 15.34
C PRO A 214 -8.35 -0.02 15.77
N LEU A 215 -9.03 -0.99 15.16
CA LEU A 215 -10.42 -1.28 15.54
C LEU A 215 -10.50 -1.67 17.03
N PRO A 216 -11.60 -1.28 17.73
CA PRO A 216 -11.87 -1.73 19.08
C PRO A 216 -11.80 -3.26 19.18
N GLU A 217 -11.20 -3.79 20.24
CA GLU A 217 -10.93 -5.24 20.38
C GLU A 217 -12.19 -6.09 20.22
N ARG A 218 -13.33 -5.62 20.72
CA ARG A 218 -14.63 -6.28 20.61
C ARG A 218 -15.13 -6.52 19.17
N LEU A 219 -14.62 -5.77 18.19
CA LEU A 219 -14.99 -5.87 16.78
C LEU A 219 -14.03 -6.76 15.96
N ARG A 220 -12.87 -7.11 16.51
CA ARG A 220 -11.83 -7.84 15.78
C ARG A 220 -12.17 -9.30 15.62
N GLY A 221 -11.96 -9.85 14.42
CA GLY A 221 -12.16 -11.29 14.20
C GLY A 221 -13.63 -11.74 14.17
N GLN A 222 -14.59 -10.83 14.01
CA GLN A 222 -16.01 -11.12 14.27
C GLN A 222 -16.88 -11.31 13.02
N HIS A 223 -16.42 -10.87 11.84
CA HIS A 223 -17.27 -10.79 10.64
C HIS A 223 -16.82 -11.73 9.51
N ASP A 224 -17.77 -12.20 8.70
CA ASP A 224 -17.53 -13.02 7.50
C ASP A 224 -17.14 -12.18 6.29
N ALA A 225 -17.68 -10.97 6.22
CA ALA A 225 -17.41 -10.03 5.16
C ALA A 225 -17.27 -8.61 5.69
N ALA A 226 -16.59 -7.79 4.90
CA ALA A 226 -16.53 -6.36 5.14
C ALA A 226 -16.66 -5.57 3.84
N MET A 227 -17.08 -4.32 3.94
CA MET A 227 -17.14 -3.39 2.82
C MET A 227 -16.58 -2.04 3.23
N THR A 228 -15.93 -1.37 2.28
CA THR A 228 -15.37 -0.03 2.50
C THR A 228 -15.27 0.75 1.18
N ASP A 229 -15.49 2.06 1.26
CA ASP A 229 -15.28 3.06 0.20
C ASP A 229 -14.38 4.17 0.75
N PRO A 230 -13.05 3.95 0.81
CA PRO A 230 -12.16 4.83 1.56
C PRO A 230 -11.77 6.06 0.74
N PRO A 231 -11.07 7.04 1.36
CA PRO A 231 -10.46 8.14 0.63
C PRO A 231 -9.61 7.64 -0.54
N TYR A 232 -9.72 8.29 -1.70
CA TYR A 232 -9.09 7.84 -2.95
C TYR A 232 -7.58 8.14 -3.02
N THR A 233 -6.83 7.58 -2.07
CA THR A 233 -5.37 7.59 -1.97
C THR A 233 -4.88 6.16 -1.71
N ALA A 234 -3.64 5.82 -2.08
CA ALA A 234 -3.09 4.48 -1.81
C ALA A 234 -2.99 4.23 -0.30
N GLU A 235 -2.65 5.26 0.48
CA GLU A 235 -2.56 5.24 1.93
C GLU A 235 -3.94 5.09 2.58
N GLY A 236 -4.97 5.76 2.05
CA GLY A 236 -6.36 5.59 2.47
C GLY A 236 -6.87 4.17 2.21
N ALA A 237 -6.61 3.64 1.01
CA ALA A 237 -6.91 2.25 0.68
C ALA A 237 -6.21 1.29 1.65
N ARG A 238 -4.89 1.45 1.88
CA ARG A 238 -4.12 0.64 2.83
C ARG A 238 -4.71 0.69 4.23
N LEU A 239 -5.01 1.88 4.75
CA LEU A 239 -5.52 2.05 6.11
C LEU A 239 -6.88 1.36 6.28
N PHE A 240 -7.85 1.69 5.44
CA PHE A 240 -9.21 1.16 5.58
C PHE A 240 -9.25 -0.34 5.31
N LEU A 241 -8.50 -0.85 4.32
CA LEU A 241 -8.38 -2.30 4.11
C LEU A 241 -7.70 -3.00 5.28
N SER A 242 -6.74 -2.34 5.97
CA SER A 242 -6.14 -2.89 7.20
C SER A 242 -7.19 -3.02 8.32
N ARG A 243 -8.07 -2.02 8.49
CA ARG A 243 -9.17 -2.07 9.47
C ARG A 243 -10.22 -3.11 9.10
N VAL A 244 -10.54 -3.25 7.82
CA VAL A 244 -11.36 -4.34 7.30
C VAL A 244 -10.77 -5.70 7.71
N VAL A 245 -9.48 -5.92 7.45
CA VAL A 245 -8.79 -7.18 7.80
C VAL A 245 -8.82 -7.45 9.30
N GLU A 246 -8.71 -6.42 10.16
CA GLU A 246 -8.84 -6.57 11.61
C GLU A 246 -10.22 -7.08 12.04
N GLY A 247 -11.28 -6.62 11.37
CA GLY A 247 -12.66 -6.97 11.71
C GLY A 247 -13.13 -8.34 11.21
N LEU A 248 -12.44 -8.90 10.21
CA LEU A 248 -12.75 -10.20 9.62
C LEU A 248 -12.27 -11.37 10.47
N ARG A 249 -13.02 -12.46 10.46
CA ARG A 249 -12.59 -13.74 11.03
C ARG A 249 -11.24 -14.18 10.45
N PRO A 250 -10.37 -14.81 11.26
CA PRO A 250 -9.14 -15.40 10.73
C PRO A 250 -9.45 -16.50 9.71
N GLY A 251 -8.62 -16.62 8.68
CA GLY A 251 -8.71 -17.66 7.68
C GLY A 251 -8.91 -17.15 6.25
N PRO A 252 -8.76 -18.04 5.25
CA PRO A 252 -8.94 -17.70 3.85
C PRO A 252 -10.41 -17.58 3.46
N ALA A 253 -10.66 -16.99 2.29
CA ALA A 253 -11.96 -16.91 1.62
C ALA A 253 -13.05 -16.06 2.32
N ASN A 254 -12.69 -15.23 3.31
CA ASN A 254 -13.58 -14.17 3.78
C ASN A 254 -13.64 -13.05 2.73
N SER A 255 -14.82 -12.44 2.58
CA SER A 255 -15.08 -11.50 1.47
C SER A 255 -14.86 -10.05 1.86
N VAL A 256 -14.12 -9.31 1.04
CA VAL A 256 -13.98 -7.85 1.16
C VAL A 256 -14.52 -7.18 -0.10
N PHE A 257 -15.41 -6.22 0.09
CA PHE A 257 -15.95 -5.39 -0.99
C PHE A 257 -15.31 -4.01 -0.92
N PHE A 258 -14.43 -3.74 -1.88
CA PHE A 258 -13.63 -2.53 -1.93
C PHE A 258 -14.10 -1.64 -3.08
N SER A 259 -14.74 -0.54 -2.74
CA SER A 259 -15.15 0.51 -3.68
C SER A 259 -14.05 1.55 -3.78
N PHE A 260 -13.72 1.99 -5.01
CA PHE A 260 -12.67 2.98 -5.19
C PHE A 260 -12.77 3.70 -6.54
N GLY A 261 -12.28 4.94 -6.59
CA GLY A 261 -12.18 5.72 -7.83
C GLY A 261 -11.03 5.26 -8.73
N ALA A 262 -11.29 5.15 -10.04
CA ALA A 262 -10.25 4.88 -11.03
C ALA A 262 -9.14 5.96 -11.01
N LYS A 263 -7.88 5.53 -11.12
CA LYS A 263 -6.72 6.42 -11.23
C LYS A 263 -5.91 6.08 -12.47
N ASN A 264 -4.87 6.88 -12.74
CA ASN A 264 -3.93 6.52 -13.79
C ASN A 264 -3.23 5.18 -13.48
N PRO A 265 -2.69 4.47 -14.48
CA PRO A 265 -2.15 3.12 -14.28
C PRO A 265 -1.07 3.00 -13.19
N ASN A 266 -0.21 4.02 -13.04
CA ASN A 266 0.86 3.98 -12.03
C ASN A 266 0.30 4.13 -10.62
N GLU A 267 -0.66 5.04 -10.41
CA GLU A 267 -1.34 5.16 -9.11
C GLU A 267 -2.18 3.92 -8.79
N MET A 268 -2.82 3.30 -9.79
CA MET A 268 -3.55 2.05 -9.60
C MET A 268 -2.64 0.88 -9.24
N LEU A 269 -1.42 0.85 -9.77
CA LEU A 269 -0.41 -0.13 -9.38
C LEU A 269 -0.05 0.00 -7.90
N GLU A 270 0.11 1.22 -7.38
CA GLU A 270 0.36 1.46 -5.95
C GLU A 270 -0.80 0.91 -5.10
N VAL A 271 -2.05 1.18 -5.46
CA VAL A 271 -3.23 0.65 -4.75
C VAL A 271 -3.26 -0.89 -4.77
N GLN A 272 -2.96 -1.51 -5.91
CA GLN A 272 -2.92 -2.97 -6.02
C GLN A 272 -1.78 -3.58 -5.21
N GLN A 273 -0.63 -2.90 -5.11
CA GLN A 273 0.46 -3.32 -4.23
C GLN A 273 0.03 -3.31 -2.77
N GLU A 274 -0.73 -2.32 -2.32
CA GLU A 274 -1.26 -2.28 -0.95
C GLU A 274 -2.23 -3.44 -0.66
N ILE A 275 -3.09 -3.79 -1.61
CA ILE A 275 -3.96 -4.98 -1.53
C ILE A 275 -3.12 -6.25 -1.37
N LEU A 276 -2.08 -6.41 -2.20
CA LEU A 276 -1.19 -7.58 -2.16
C LEU A 276 -0.37 -7.64 -0.87
N ASN A 277 0.09 -6.50 -0.35
CA ASN A 277 0.85 -6.43 0.91
C ASN A 277 0.01 -6.86 2.12
N LEU A 278 -1.31 -6.69 2.06
CA LEU A 278 -2.25 -7.21 3.05
C LEU A 278 -2.53 -8.71 2.91
N GLY A 279 -1.94 -9.37 1.91
CA GLY A 279 -2.19 -10.78 1.61
C GLY A 279 -3.60 -11.02 1.08
N LEU A 280 -4.25 -10.02 0.48
CA LEU A 280 -5.56 -10.14 -0.16
C LEU A 280 -5.38 -10.48 -1.65
N VAL A 281 -6.33 -11.23 -2.20
CA VAL A 281 -6.40 -11.53 -3.64
C VAL A 281 -7.62 -10.90 -4.28
N VAL A 282 -7.49 -10.38 -5.50
CA VAL A 282 -8.62 -9.86 -6.28
C VAL A 282 -9.36 -11.04 -6.90
N ASN A 283 -10.59 -11.28 -6.44
CA ASN A 283 -11.49 -12.30 -6.99
C ASN A 283 -12.39 -11.74 -8.11
N GLY A 284 -12.73 -10.46 -8.04
CA GLY A 284 -13.52 -9.78 -9.07
C GLY A 284 -13.23 -8.29 -9.14
N PHE A 285 -13.42 -7.70 -10.32
CA PHE A 285 -13.22 -6.28 -10.59
C PHE A 285 -14.26 -5.79 -11.61
N ILE A 286 -15.20 -4.94 -11.18
CA ILE A 286 -16.26 -4.41 -12.02
C ILE A 286 -16.09 -2.90 -12.17
N ARG A 287 -15.83 -2.43 -13.39
CA ARG A 287 -15.67 -0.99 -13.70
C ARG A 287 -17.01 -0.28 -13.67
N ASN A 288 -16.98 1.02 -13.33
CA ASN A 288 -18.16 1.90 -13.30
C ASN A 288 -19.33 1.31 -12.49
N PHE A 289 -19.02 0.42 -11.54
CA PHE A 289 -20.00 -0.22 -10.68
C PHE A 289 -20.67 0.79 -9.77
N ASN A 290 -19.85 1.63 -9.14
CA ASN A 290 -20.32 2.65 -8.22
C ASN A 290 -20.59 3.93 -9.00
N GLU A 291 -21.78 4.48 -8.84
CA GLU A 291 -22.14 5.81 -9.33
C GLU A 291 -22.35 6.74 -8.15
N TYR A 292 -21.82 7.95 -8.26
CA TYR A 292 -21.86 8.95 -7.21
C TYR A 292 -22.53 10.23 -7.68
N GLU A 293 -23.28 10.84 -6.77
CA GLU A 293 -23.90 12.14 -6.94
C GLU A 293 -22.84 13.25 -6.95
N GLY A 294 -23.02 14.23 -7.83
CA GLY A 294 -22.03 15.30 -8.05
C GLY A 294 -21.02 15.03 -9.17
N SER A 295 -20.34 16.09 -9.62
CA SER A 295 -19.34 16.03 -10.69
C SER A 295 -17.94 15.74 -10.12
N GLY A 296 -17.73 14.52 -9.63
CA GLY A 296 -16.41 14.06 -9.22
C GLY A 296 -15.41 14.04 -10.39
N THR A 297 -14.11 14.02 -10.08
CA THR A 297 -13.00 14.03 -11.06
C THR A 297 -13.11 12.93 -12.14
N LEU A 298 -13.83 11.84 -11.88
CA LEU A 298 -14.03 10.70 -12.78
C LEU A 298 -15.43 10.65 -13.40
N GLY A 299 -16.15 11.77 -13.42
CA GLY A 299 -17.52 11.79 -13.93
C GLY A 299 -18.49 11.06 -13.00
N GLY A 300 -18.15 10.99 -11.70
CA GLY A 300 -18.98 10.40 -10.66
C GLY A 300 -19.11 8.89 -10.77
N THR A 301 -18.07 8.16 -11.21
CA THR A 301 -18.06 6.70 -11.17
C THR A 301 -16.80 6.13 -10.53
N GLY A 302 -16.95 4.95 -9.92
CA GLY A 302 -15.87 4.14 -9.34
C GLY A 302 -16.04 2.67 -9.70
N PHE A 303 -15.05 1.85 -9.37
CA PHE A 303 -15.12 0.40 -9.53
C PHE A 303 -15.47 -0.27 -8.20
N LEU A 304 -15.95 -1.51 -8.28
CA LEU A 304 -16.07 -2.41 -7.14
C LEU A 304 -15.11 -3.59 -7.33
N GLN A 305 -14.29 -3.86 -6.32
CA GLN A 305 -13.49 -5.06 -6.23
C GLN A 305 -14.07 -6.00 -5.18
N HIS A 306 -14.17 -7.28 -5.55
CA HIS A 306 -14.37 -8.36 -4.60
C HIS A 306 -13.01 -8.97 -4.31
N LEU A 307 -12.53 -8.80 -3.09
CA LEU A 307 -11.27 -9.37 -2.62
C LEU A 307 -11.57 -10.54 -1.69
N LEU A 308 -10.63 -11.49 -1.62
CA LEU A 308 -10.69 -12.61 -0.69
C LEU A 308 -9.46 -12.60 0.21
N THR A 309 -9.66 -12.98 1.47
CA THR A 309 -8.57 -13.29 2.36
C THR A 309 -7.86 -14.58 1.93
N THR A 310 -6.60 -14.69 2.29
CA THR A 310 -5.74 -15.87 2.12
C THR A 310 -5.18 -16.30 3.47
N SER A 311 -4.49 -17.44 3.52
CA SER A 311 -3.77 -17.86 4.72
C SER A 311 -2.64 -16.90 5.14
N ALA A 312 -2.24 -15.98 4.27
CA ALA A 312 -1.23 -14.95 4.54
C ALA A 312 -1.82 -13.58 4.88
N THR A 313 -3.15 -13.44 4.91
CA THR A 313 -3.80 -12.14 5.17
C THR A 313 -3.50 -11.64 6.58
N GLN A 314 -2.99 -10.41 6.68
CA GLN A 314 -2.69 -9.74 7.94
C GLN A 314 -2.86 -8.22 7.79
N SER A 315 -3.28 -7.55 8.87
CA SER A 315 -3.33 -6.08 8.89
C SER A 315 -1.92 -5.49 8.79
N SER A 316 -1.72 -4.58 7.84
CA SER A 316 -0.42 -3.94 7.60
C SER A 316 -0.17 -2.70 8.46
N VAL A 317 -1.18 -2.28 9.25
CA VAL A 317 -1.14 -1.08 10.10
C VAL A 317 -1.55 -1.48 11.52
N GLY A 318 -0.62 -2.07 12.28
CA GLY A 318 -0.89 -2.61 13.62
C GLY A 318 -1.13 -1.58 14.74
N GLY A 319 -0.98 -0.28 14.45
CA GLY A 319 -1.11 0.79 15.45
C GLY A 319 -1.82 2.04 14.90
N SER A 320 -1.71 3.13 15.64
CA SER A 320 -2.22 4.44 15.24
C SER A 320 -1.57 4.91 13.94
N TYR A 321 -2.39 5.37 13.00
CA TYR A 321 -1.96 5.90 11.72
C TYR A 321 -1.84 7.43 11.77
N GLN A 322 -0.61 7.92 11.54
CA GLN A 322 -0.26 9.35 11.60
C GLN A 322 0.02 9.96 10.21
N GLY A 323 -0.17 9.18 9.15
CA GLY A 323 0.09 9.62 7.78
C GLY A 323 -1.07 10.44 7.18
N PRO A 324 -0.89 10.98 5.96
CA PRO A 324 -1.96 11.68 5.26
C PRO A 324 -3.07 10.69 4.89
N LEU A 325 -4.33 11.12 4.99
CA LEU A 325 -5.48 10.27 4.69
C LEU A 325 -6.34 10.86 3.57
N TYR A 326 -6.70 12.14 3.71
CA TYR A 326 -7.61 12.81 2.79
C TYR A 326 -6.86 13.56 1.68
N THR A 327 -7.55 13.83 0.58
CA THR A 327 -7.03 14.60 -0.56
C THR A 327 -6.56 15.99 -0.11
N ARG A 328 -7.25 16.59 0.87
CA ARG A 328 -6.84 17.87 1.48
C ARG A 328 -5.49 17.78 2.18
N ASP A 329 -5.22 16.70 2.91
CA ASP A 329 -3.95 16.49 3.64
C ASP A 329 -2.75 16.45 2.69
N LYS A 330 -2.97 15.95 1.46
CA LYS A 330 -1.96 15.95 0.41
C LYS A 330 -1.78 17.32 -0.26
N ARG A 331 -2.83 18.15 -0.30
CA ARG A 331 -2.79 19.51 -0.88
C ARG A 331 -2.17 20.54 0.05
N SER A 332 -2.15 20.29 1.37
CA SER A 332 -1.58 21.19 2.38
C SER A 332 -0.07 21.02 2.61
N ARG A 333 0.58 20.07 1.90
CA ARG A 333 2.02 19.78 2.04
C ARG A 333 2.81 20.14 0.78
N GLN A 334 4.09 20.42 0.96
CA GLN A 334 5.03 20.62 -0.13
C GLN A 334 5.41 19.25 -0.69
N ARG A 335 5.50 19.13 -2.00
CA ARG A 335 6.04 17.96 -2.69
C ARG A 335 7.43 18.31 -3.19
N GLU A 336 8.40 17.46 -2.90
CA GLU A 336 9.73 17.63 -3.43
C GLU A 336 9.76 17.22 -4.92
N TYR A 337 10.43 17.99 -5.75
CA TYR A 337 10.63 17.73 -7.17
C TYR A 337 12.11 17.67 -7.48
N GLU A 338 12.53 16.60 -8.16
CA GLU A 338 13.90 16.44 -8.61
C GLU A 338 14.03 16.89 -10.06
N CYS A 339 14.96 17.81 -10.33
CA CYS A 339 15.33 18.17 -11.69
C CYS A 339 16.05 17.00 -12.35
N VAL A 340 15.48 16.46 -13.43
CA VAL A 340 16.06 15.31 -14.16
C VAL A 340 17.41 15.67 -14.80
N ALA A 341 17.65 16.96 -15.08
CA ALA A 341 18.88 17.41 -15.72
C ALA A 341 20.09 17.52 -14.77
N CYS A 342 19.87 17.78 -13.48
CA CYS A 342 20.98 18.03 -12.54
C CYS A 342 20.81 17.38 -11.16
N GLY A 343 19.70 16.68 -10.91
CA GLY A 343 19.40 16.04 -9.63
C GLY A 343 18.97 16.99 -8.51
N ALA A 344 18.91 18.31 -8.78
CA ALA A 344 18.53 19.29 -7.76
C ALA A 344 17.10 19.06 -7.28
N ARG A 345 16.92 19.05 -5.95
CA ARG A 345 15.63 18.83 -5.30
C ARG A 345 15.02 20.16 -4.88
N VAL A 346 13.74 20.32 -5.19
CA VAL A 346 13.04 21.58 -5.03
C VAL A 346 11.69 21.30 -4.37
N PRO A 347 11.41 21.85 -3.18
CA PRO A 347 10.09 21.77 -2.59
C PRO A 347 9.11 22.66 -3.37
N VAL A 348 7.92 22.14 -3.63
CA VAL A 348 6.85 22.81 -4.37
C VAL A 348 5.51 22.56 -3.70
N GLY A 349 4.79 23.63 -3.36
CA GLY A 349 3.49 23.56 -2.69
C GLY A 349 3.25 24.74 -1.74
N PRO A 350 2.22 24.68 -0.89
CA PRO A 350 1.92 25.73 0.06
C PRO A 350 3.13 26.06 0.96
N GLY A 351 3.49 27.35 1.06
CA GLY A 351 4.65 27.83 1.82
C GLY A 351 6.02 27.65 1.14
N ALA A 352 6.12 26.99 -0.01
CA ALA A 352 7.35 26.90 -0.78
C ALA A 352 7.51 28.11 -1.71
N ARG A 353 8.75 28.36 -2.18
CA ARG A 353 9.05 29.40 -3.19
C ARG A 353 8.18 29.24 -4.45
N TRP A 354 7.91 28.00 -4.86
CA TRP A 354 6.98 27.70 -5.95
C TRP A 354 5.72 27.06 -5.38
N SER A 355 4.58 27.72 -5.54
CA SER A 355 3.27 27.24 -5.09
C SER A 355 2.74 26.06 -5.92
N SER A 356 3.29 25.85 -7.14
CA SER A 356 2.93 24.74 -8.02
C SER A 356 4.09 24.32 -8.92
N VAL A 357 4.06 23.08 -9.42
CA VAL A 357 5.10 22.59 -10.35
C VAL A 357 5.08 23.34 -11.68
N GLY A 358 3.93 23.92 -12.05
CA GLY A 358 3.82 24.80 -13.21
C GLY A 358 4.66 26.06 -13.06
N ALA A 359 4.63 26.70 -11.88
CA ALA A 359 5.47 27.86 -11.59
C ALA A 359 6.97 27.51 -11.61
N LEU A 360 7.35 26.35 -11.03
CA LEU A 360 8.72 25.85 -11.11
C LEU A 360 9.16 25.57 -12.55
N ARG A 361 8.27 25.02 -13.40
CA ARG A 361 8.57 24.77 -14.82
C ARG A 361 8.72 26.06 -15.62
N ALA A 362 7.98 27.11 -15.28
CA ALA A 362 8.07 28.40 -15.95
C ALA A 362 9.39 29.13 -15.64
N GLU A 363 9.89 29.05 -14.40
CA GLU A 363 11.18 29.63 -14.02
C GLU A 363 12.38 28.72 -14.38
N GLY A 364 12.17 27.41 -14.48
CA GLY A 364 13.25 26.44 -14.65
C GLY A 364 13.95 26.10 -13.34
N CYS A 365 14.82 25.09 -13.36
CA CYS A 365 15.47 24.61 -12.14
C CYS A 365 16.35 25.71 -11.55
N PRO A 366 16.26 26.01 -10.23
CA PRO A 366 17.07 27.06 -9.61
C PRO A 366 18.59 26.82 -9.72
N THR A 367 19.01 25.57 -9.93
CA THR A 367 20.42 25.20 -10.03
C THR A 367 20.95 25.23 -11.46
N CYS A 368 20.17 24.81 -12.46
CA CYS A 368 20.66 24.67 -13.84
C CYS A 368 19.83 25.39 -14.90
N GLY A 369 18.72 26.01 -14.52
CA GLY A 369 17.77 26.68 -15.42
C GLY A 369 16.95 25.73 -16.31
N ARG A 370 17.13 24.41 -16.20
CA ARG A 370 16.50 23.40 -17.07
C ARG A 370 15.34 22.68 -16.38
N GLY A 371 14.65 21.84 -17.13
CA GLY A 371 13.76 20.77 -16.65
C GLY A 371 14.06 19.47 -17.42
N PRO A 372 13.18 18.44 -17.42
CA PRO A 372 11.91 18.33 -16.68
C PRO A 372 12.11 17.98 -15.20
N PHE A 373 11.03 18.02 -14.42
CA PHE A 373 11.04 17.72 -12.98
C PHE A 373 10.26 16.44 -12.68
N ARG A 374 10.86 15.54 -11.89
CA ARG A 374 10.25 14.29 -11.41
C ARG A 374 9.72 14.49 -9.99
N PRO A 375 8.44 14.19 -9.70
CA PRO A 375 7.90 14.28 -8.36
C PRO A 375 8.57 13.24 -7.43
N ARG A 376 8.83 13.64 -6.19
CA ARG A 376 9.35 12.84 -5.08
C ARG A 376 8.36 12.86 -3.91
N GLN A 377 8.86 12.62 -2.70
CA GLN A 377 8.11 12.47 -1.46
C GLN A 377 7.35 13.77 -1.11
N LEU A 378 6.22 13.61 -0.43
CA LEU A 378 5.51 14.71 0.23
C LEU A 378 6.24 15.04 1.53
N VAL A 379 6.63 16.31 1.71
CA VAL A 379 7.38 16.81 2.87
C VAL A 379 6.42 17.64 3.74
N SER A 380 6.46 17.43 5.06
CA SER A 380 5.65 18.23 5.98
C SER A 380 6.22 19.66 6.12
N MET A 381 5.38 20.65 6.43
CA MET A 381 5.87 22.01 6.70
C MET A 381 6.74 22.13 7.97
N ALA A 382 6.78 21.10 8.83
CA ALA A 382 7.44 21.16 10.14
C ALA A 382 8.93 20.77 10.14
N GLU A 383 9.50 20.36 9.00
CA GLU A 383 10.86 19.76 8.94
C GLU A 383 11.91 20.56 8.15
N LEU A 384 11.73 21.88 7.93
CA LEU A 384 12.74 22.67 7.20
C LEU A 384 13.45 23.72 8.08
N PRO A 385 14.80 23.82 7.99
CA PRO A 385 15.55 24.92 8.58
C PRO A 385 15.18 26.24 7.88
N GLU A 386 15.22 27.34 8.64
CA GLU A 386 14.95 28.68 8.12
C GLU A 386 15.79 28.99 6.87
N PRO A 387 15.22 29.67 5.85
CA PRO A 387 15.98 30.08 4.69
C PRO A 387 17.09 31.05 5.13
N PRO A 388 18.31 30.95 4.55
CA PRO A 388 19.39 31.87 4.89
C PRO A 388 18.97 33.29 4.55
N ALA A 389 19.11 34.19 5.52
CA ALA A 389 18.77 35.60 5.38
C ALA A 389 19.49 36.20 4.16
N PRO A 390 18.84 37.11 3.40
CA PRO A 390 19.48 37.76 2.27
C PRO A 390 20.71 38.54 2.76
N ALA A 391 21.82 38.37 2.04
CA ALA A 391 23.06 39.08 2.31
C ALA A 391 22.82 40.60 2.32
N ARG A 392 23.18 41.25 3.43
CA ARG A 392 23.10 42.70 3.56
C ARG A 392 24.00 43.37 2.52
N PRO A 393 23.52 44.38 1.78
CA PRO A 393 24.40 45.25 1.00
C PRO A 393 25.30 46.09 1.91
N PRO A 394 26.48 46.53 1.43
CA PRO A 394 27.50 47.16 2.27
C PRO A 394 27.05 48.52 2.80
N GLU A 395 27.40 48.78 4.06
CA GLU A 395 27.11 50.00 4.81
C GLU A 395 27.76 51.23 4.16
N ALA A 396 26.95 52.26 3.90
CA ALA A 396 27.42 53.61 3.63
C ALA A 396 27.52 54.37 4.95
N ALA A 397 28.72 54.89 5.23
CA ALA A 397 29.04 55.67 6.41
C ALA A 397 28.51 57.11 6.32
N SER A 398 28.00 57.59 7.47
CA SER A 398 27.82 58.98 7.97
C SER A 398 26.42 59.11 8.56
N GLY A 399 26.17 59.64 9.76
CA GLY A 399 27.00 60.36 10.72
C GLY A 399 26.09 61.39 11.42
N ALA A 400 26.13 61.39 12.76
CA ALA A 400 25.61 62.40 13.70
C ALA A 400 24.15 62.29 14.23
N PRO A 401 23.90 62.73 15.49
CA PRO A 401 23.02 62.05 16.43
C PRO A 401 21.72 62.80 16.79
N ALA A 402 20.84 62.07 17.48
CA ALA A 402 19.51 62.47 17.96
C ALA A 402 19.50 63.66 18.93
N PRO A 403 18.32 64.30 19.06
CA PRO A 403 17.88 64.82 20.36
C PRO A 403 16.50 64.28 20.78
N SER A 404 16.48 63.76 22.01
CA SER A 404 15.49 63.94 23.10
C SER A 404 14.00 64.17 22.81
N ASP A 405 13.19 63.29 23.41
CA ASP A 405 11.86 63.46 24.05
C ASP A 405 11.58 64.88 24.61
N PRO A 406 10.31 65.35 24.76
CA PRO A 406 9.37 64.70 25.70
C PRO A 406 7.84 64.88 25.51
N ALA A 407 7.08 64.09 26.30
CA ALA A 407 5.74 64.32 26.88
C ALA A 407 4.53 64.49 25.91
N GLY A 408 3.31 64.03 26.18
CA GLY A 408 2.65 63.40 27.32
C GLY A 408 1.13 63.55 27.16
N SER A 409 0.32 62.60 27.66
CA SER A 409 -1.09 62.73 28.15
C SER A 409 -1.74 61.34 28.13
N ARG A 410 -1.92 60.63 29.27
CA ARG A 410 -3.01 60.74 30.27
C ARG A 410 -4.44 60.62 29.71
N LEU A 411 -5.13 59.58 30.21
CA LEU A 411 -6.47 59.48 30.82
C LEU A 411 -6.95 58.04 30.56
N GLY A 412 -7.48 57.23 31.47
CA GLY A 412 -8.05 57.36 32.81
C GLY A 412 -8.97 56.14 32.95
N GLU A 413 -8.70 55.23 33.90
CA GLU A 413 -9.54 54.92 35.09
C GLU A 413 -10.27 53.57 34.90
N ALA A 414 -9.92 52.53 35.67
CA ALA A 414 -10.42 52.16 37.01
C ALA A 414 -11.58 51.14 36.89
N SER A 415 -11.77 50.10 37.71
CA SER A 415 -11.04 49.53 38.84
C SER A 415 -11.86 48.33 39.38
N ALA A 416 -11.16 47.31 39.92
CA ALA A 416 -11.43 46.60 41.20
C ALA A 416 -12.78 45.84 41.41
N SER A 417 -12.91 44.74 42.17
CA SER A 417 -12.06 43.85 42.99
C SER A 417 -13.01 42.89 43.75
N VAL A 418 -12.67 41.59 43.97
CA VAL A 418 -12.32 40.92 45.27
C VAL A 418 -13.48 40.80 46.31
N GLY A 419 -13.68 39.74 47.12
CA GLY A 419 -12.87 38.60 47.57
C GLY A 419 -13.73 37.55 48.32
N ASP A 420 -13.21 36.34 48.60
CA ASP A 420 -12.57 35.88 49.87
C ASP A 420 -13.62 35.32 50.88
N GLY A 421 -13.48 34.26 51.68
CA GLY A 421 -12.43 33.30 52.06
C GLY A 421 -13.07 32.18 52.93
N SER A 422 -12.49 30.98 53.03
CA SER A 422 -11.78 30.45 54.22
C SER A 422 -12.51 29.38 55.07
N ARG A 423 -11.72 28.36 55.46
CA ARG A 423 -11.90 27.11 56.27
C ARG A 423 -12.08 27.37 57.81
N PRO A 424 -12.21 26.40 58.79
CA PRO A 424 -11.63 25.01 58.88
C PRO A 424 -12.33 23.88 59.73
N ALA A 425 -11.73 22.65 59.72
CA ALA A 425 -11.56 21.55 60.74
C ALA A 425 -12.77 20.88 61.50
N ALA A 426 -12.81 19.63 62.03
CA ALA A 426 -12.10 18.31 61.99
C ALA A 426 -12.86 17.23 62.87
N VAL A 427 -12.43 15.94 62.82
CA VAL A 427 -12.69 14.74 63.74
C VAL A 427 -13.96 13.88 63.48
N GLY A 428 -14.01 12.52 63.45
CA GLY A 428 -13.07 11.38 63.51
C GLY A 428 -13.77 9.97 63.63
N GLN A 429 -13.05 8.87 63.27
CA GLN A 429 -13.19 7.40 63.60
C GLN A 429 -14.35 6.54 62.97
N VAL A 430 -14.28 5.23 62.62
CA VAL A 430 -13.54 3.98 63.00
C VAL A 430 -13.54 2.96 61.80
N GLY A 431 -12.55 2.04 61.67
CA GLY A 431 -12.50 0.87 60.72
C GLY A 431 -13.25 -0.41 61.19
N PRO A 432 -13.11 -1.63 60.59
CA PRO A 432 -11.83 -2.28 60.17
C PRO A 432 -11.80 -3.24 58.91
N ALA A 433 -10.56 -3.61 58.50
CA ALA A 433 -10.00 -4.86 57.89
C ALA A 433 -10.62 -5.52 56.61
N ALA A 434 -9.97 -5.54 55.42
CA ALA A 434 -8.80 -6.31 54.87
C ALA A 434 -9.23 -7.54 54.01
N PRO A 435 -8.44 -8.15 53.07
CA PRO A 435 -7.16 -7.77 52.41
C PRO A 435 -7.17 -7.89 50.85
N GLY A 436 -6.10 -7.48 50.14
CA GLY A 436 -5.84 -7.90 48.75
C GLY A 436 -4.91 -7.00 47.92
N GLU A 437 -3.62 -7.35 47.91
CA GLU A 437 -2.60 -7.19 46.84
C GLU A 437 -2.36 -5.81 46.18
N GLN A 438 -1.17 -5.26 46.45
CA GLN A 438 -0.60 -4.07 45.80
C GLN A 438 0.46 -4.51 44.77
N ASP A 439 0.21 -4.23 43.49
CA ASP A 439 1.26 -4.09 42.48
C ASP A 439 1.64 -2.60 42.35
N GLY A 440 2.95 -2.35 42.43
CA GLY A 440 3.54 -1.00 42.40
C GLY A 440 3.54 -0.35 41.00
N PRO A 441 3.85 0.96 40.93
CA PRO A 441 3.71 1.75 39.71
C PRO A 441 4.84 1.45 38.71
N ALA A 442 4.46 1.35 37.43
CA ALA A 442 5.37 1.18 36.30
C ALA A 442 6.32 2.40 36.14
N PRO A 443 7.62 2.19 35.89
CA PRO A 443 8.53 3.27 35.58
C PRO A 443 8.49 3.66 34.10
N ASP A 444 8.62 4.97 33.93
CA ASP A 444 8.98 5.81 32.78
C ASP A 444 9.63 5.11 31.56
N ALA A 445 9.04 5.31 30.38
CA ALA A 445 9.47 4.74 29.11
C ALA A 445 10.64 5.53 28.50
N GLY A 446 11.85 5.29 29.00
CA GLY A 446 13.11 5.74 28.40
C GLY A 446 13.81 4.64 27.59
N ARG A 447 13.96 4.85 26.28
CA ARG A 447 14.90 4.19 25.33
C ARG A 447 14.94 2.65 25.32
N LEU A 448 14.29 2.05 24.33
CA LEU A 448 14.49 0.64 23.94
C LEU A 448 15.90 0.41 23.37
N ALA A 449 16.67 -0.43 24.08
CA ALA A 449 17.92 -1.04 23.63
C ALA A 449 17.64 -2.29 22.75
N PRO A 450 18.59 -2.73 21.90
CA PRO A 450 18.36 -3.81 20.94
C PRO A 450 18.49 -5.19 21.62
N GLY A 451 17.41 -5.98 21.61
CA GLY A 451 17.38 -7.32 22.22
C GLY A 451 16.54 -8.31 21.41
N GLY A 452 17.05 -8.75 20.26
CA GLY A 452 16.41 -9.71 19.34
C GLY A 452 16.59 -11.21 19.68
N ALA A 453 16.86 -11.55 20.94
CA ALA A 453 17.13 -12.94 21.35
C ALA A 453 15.90 -13.66 21.95
N ALA A 454 15.02 -12.96 22.68
CA ALA A 454 13.96 -13.61 23.45
C ALA A 454 12.72 -14.06 22.63
N ARG A 455 12.58 -13.59 21.38
CA ARG A 455 11.39 -13.89 20.54
C ARG A 455 11.52 -15.16 19.67
N ARG A 456 12.69 -15.84 19.64
CA ARG A 456 12.98 -16.95 18.70
C ARG A 456 12.64 -18.36 19.18
N LEU A 457 12.49 -18.57 20.48
CA LEU A 457 12.31 -19.91 21.07
C LEU A 457 11.03 -20.67 20.60
N PRO A 458 9.86 -20.04 20.39
CA PRO A 458 8.67 -20.76 19.93
C PRO A 458 8.74 -21.18 18.45
N GLU A 459 9.33 -20.35 17.59
CA GLU A 459 9.36 -20.55 16.14
C GLU A 459 10.36 -21.65 15.74
N GLN A 460 11.48 -21.77 16.46
CA GLN A 460 12.46 -22.84 16.27
C GLN A 460 11.89 -24.22 16.64
N ALA A 461 11.10 -24.31 17.71
CA ALA A 461 10.43 -25.55 18.09
C ALA A 461 9.40 -26.00 17.04
N LEU A 462 8.65 -25.06 16.46
CA LEU A 462 7.72 -25.32 15.34
C LEU A 462 8.46 -25.70 14.04
N LEU A 463 9.60 -25.07 13.76
CA LEU A 463 10.44 -25.41 12.62
C LEU A 463 11.01 -26.83 12.75
N ALA A 464 11.49 -27.22 13.93
CA ALA A 464 11.99 -28.57 14.20
C ALA A 464 10.93 -29.66 13.99
N VAL A 465 9.66 -29.37 14.34
CA VAL A 465 8.54 -30.28 14.09
C VAL A 465 8.21 -30.38 12.60
N ARG A 466 8.27 -29.26 11.86
CA ARG A 466 7.98 -29.21 10.41
C ARG A 466 9.10 -29.76 9.54
N SER A 467 10.34 -29.64 9.99
CA SER A 467 11.51 -30.17 9.29
C SER A 467 11.74 -31.65 9.59
N GLY A 468 10.92 -32.29 10.42
CA GLY A 468 11.01 -33.74 10.69
C GLY A 468 10.90 -34.54 9.38
N PRO A 469 11.87 -35.42 9.06
CA PRO A 469 12.84 -36.06 9.97
C PRO A 469 14.25 -35.42 9.99
N TYR A 470 14.50 -34.32 9.28
CA TYR A 470 15.86 -33.83 9.04
C TYR A 470 16.51 -33.18 10.26
N VAL A 471 17.80 -33.44 10.44
CA VAL A 471 18.65 -32.85 11.48
C VAL A 471 19.86 -32.17 10.86
N THR A 472 20.38 -31.15 11.54
CA THR A 472 21.60 -30.45 11.13
C THR A 472 22.81 -30.89 11.96
N ARG A 473 23.96 -31.01 11.30
CA ARG A 473 25.25 -31.28 11.94
C ARG A 473 26.39 -30.58 11.21
N THR A 474 27.53 -30.43 11.87
CA THR A 474 28.77 -30.00 11.19
C THR A 474 29.21 -31.04 10.16
N ALA A 475 29.63 -30.59 8.99
CA ALA A 475 30.11 -31.45 7.93
C ALA A 475 31.48 -32.08 8.26
N GLY A 476 31.68 -33.32 7.82
CA GLY A 476 32.91 -34.10 7.95
C GLY A 476 33.54 -34.46 6.59
N GLU A 477 34.69 -35.12 6.62
CA GLU A 477 35.40 -35.52 5.39
C GLU A 477 34.60 -36.50 4.53
N ALA A 478 33.73 -37.30 5.14
CA ALA A 478 32.81 -38.19 4.43
C ALA A 478 31.77 -37.45 3.58
N ASP A 479 31.45 -36.19 3.91
CA ASP A 479 30.44 -35.39 3.22
C ASP A 479 31.02 -34.63 2.02
N LEU A 480 32.36 -34.62 1.85
CA LEU A 480 33.05 -33.77 0.89
C LEU A 480 32.62 -33.99 -0.57
N ASP A 481 32.22 -35.22 -0.94
CA ASP A 481 31.74 -35.51 -2.29
C ASP A 481 30.35 -34.89 -2.52
N ALA A 482 29.40 -35.18 -1.63
CA ALA A 482 28.05 -34.62 -1.69
C ALA A 482 28.04 -33.08 -1.65
N VAL A 483 28.88 -32.49 -0.80
CA VAL A 483 29.01 -31.03 -0.69
C VAL A 483 29.67 -30.42 -1.93
N ALA A 484 30.64 -31.11 -2.54
CA ALA A 484 31.25 -30.65 -3.79
C ALA A 484 30.24 -30.62 -4.94
N ASP A 485 29.32 -31.59 -4.98
CA ASP A 485 28.24 -31.63 -5.96
C ASP A 485 27.26 -30.47 -5.77
N PHE A 486 26.90 -30.14 -4.52
CA PHE A 486 26.10 -28.94 -4.22
C PHE A 486 26.78 -27.65 -4.66
N GLU A 487 28.09 -27.49 -4.43
CA GLU A 487 28.85 -26.31 -4.89
C GLU A 487 28.91 -26.22 -6.42
N ALA A 488 29.04 -27.37 -7.11
CA ALA A 488 29.00 -27.43 -8.57
C ALA A 488 27.62 -27.00 -9.11
N GLU A 489 26.54 -27.45 -8.47
CA GLU A 489 25.17 -27.03 -8.82
C GLU A 489 24.95 -25.53 -8.59
N ILE A 490 25.38 -25.00 -7.43
CA ILE A 490 25.32 -23.56 -7.15
C ILE A 490 26.11 -22.77 -8.20
N ALA A 491 27.29 -23.26 -8.62
CA ALA A 491 28.10 -22.61 -9.64
C ALA A 491 27.39 -22.59 -11.00
N ARG A 492 26.79 -23.71 -11.43
CA ARG A 492 25.99 -23.77 -12.67
C ARG A 492 24.82 -22.80 -12.64
N VAL A 493 24.06 -22.78 -11.56
CA VAL A 493 22.90 -21.88 -11.39
C VAL A 493 23.34 -20.41 -11.33
N SER A 494 24.46 -20.11 -10.68
CA SER A 494 24.90 -18.73 -10.44
C SER A 494 25.69 -18.11 -11.60
N PHE A 495 26.36 -18.92 -12.43
CA PHE A 495 27.31 -18.45 -13.44
C PHE A 495 27.06 -19.00 -14.86
N GLY A 496 26.09 -19.91 -15.06
CA GLY A 496 25.72 -20.45 -16.38
C GLY A 496 26.93 -21.01 -17.14
N ASN A 497 27.09 -20.66 -18.42
CA ASN A 497 28.18 -21.12 -19.29
C ASN A 497 29.59 -20.69 -18.84
N ALA A 498 29.73 -19.82 -17.83
CA ALA A 498 31.01 -19.41 -17.25
C ALA A 498 31.32 -20.12 -15.92
N ALA A 499 30.52 -21.10 -15.50
CA ALA A 499 30.69 -21.82 -14.26
C ALA A 499 31.92 -22.73 -14.30
N VAL A 500 32.73 -22.70 -13.24
CA VAL A 500 33.66 -23.78 -12.93
C VAL A 500 32.88 -24.81 -12.12
N ASP A 501 32.40 -25.87 -12.78
CA ASP A 501 31.49 -26.86 -12.18
C ASP A 501 32.12 -28.25 -12.01
N ASN A 502 33.43 -28.37 -12.21
CA ASN A 502 34.20 -29.59 -11.95
C ASN A 502 34.15 -29.97 -10.44
N PRO A 503 33.50 -31.09 -10.06
CA PRO A 503 33.33 -31.47 -8.66
C PRO A 503 34.65 -31.76 -7.94
N GLN A 504 35.66 -32.31 -8.63
CA GLN A 504 36.97 -32.62 -8.02
C GLN A 504 37.72 -31.34 -7.60
N ARG A 505 37.57 -30.24 -8.36
CA ARG A 505 38.13 -28.92 -7.98
C ARG A 505 37.40 -28.34 -6.76
N HIS A 506 36.08 -28.46 -6.69
CA HIS A 506 35.29 -28.04 -5.53
C HIS A 506 35.64 -28.87 -4.29
N ARG A 507 35.77 -30.19 -4.43
CA ARG A 507 36.21 -31.11 -3.36
C ARG A 507 37.58 -30.70 -2.79
N ALA A 508 38.57 -30.45 -3.65
CA ALA A 508 39.91 -30.03 -3.20
C ALA A 508 39.88 -28.68 -2.46
N ARG A 509 39.07 -27.72 -2.94
CA ARG A 509 38.87 -26.41 -2.29
C ARG A 509 38.20 -26.55 -0.93
N LEU A 510 37.13 -27.34 -0.84
CA LEU A 510 36.38 -27.61 0.38
C LEU A 510 37.26 -28.34 1.40
N ALA A 511 38.02 -29.36 0.99
CA ALA A 511 38.94 -30.07 1.89
C ALA A 511 40.00 -29.14 2.51
N ARG A 512 40.54 -28.18 1.73
CA ARG A 512 41.46 -27.16 2.26
C ARG A 512 40.75 -26.20 3.23
N ALA A 513 39.52 -25.82 2.92
CA ALA A 513 38.73 -24.92 3.76
C ALA A 513 38.29 -25.57 5.08
N MET A 514 37.88 -26.85 5.05
CA MET A 514 37.50 -27.64 6.24
C MET A 514 38.65 -27.75 7.24
N ARG A 515 39.90 -27.94 6.76
CA ARG A 515 41.09 -27.93 7.63
C ARG A 515 41.31 -26.59 8.35
N LYS A 516 40.85 -25.48 7.76
CA LYS A 516 41.04 -24.14 8.31
C LYS A 516 39.88 -23.70 9.21
N SER A 517 38.65 -24.03 8.85
CA SER A 517 37.44 -23.59 9.54
C SER A 517 36.24 -24.46 9.16
N ARG A 518 36.09 -25.62 9.81
CA ARG A 518 34.93 -26.52 9.60
C ARG A 518 33.66 -26.07 10.31
N GLU A 519 33.78 -25.26 11.36
CA GLU A 519 32.68 -25.08 12.33
C GLU A 519 31.46 -24.40 11.71
N GLY A 520 31.66 -23.52 10.71
CA GLY A 520 30.58 -22.87 9.95
C GLY A 520 30.11 -23.65 8.73
N MET A 521 30.49 -24.93 8.58
CA MET A 521 30.07 -25.81 7.49
C MET A 521 29.04 -26.81 8.02
N LEU A 522 27.79 -26.63 7.65
CA LEU A 522 26.65 -27.39 8.17
C LEU A 522 26.00 -28.20 7.05
N VAL A 523 25.61 -29.42 7.36
CA VAL A 523 24.79 -30.28 6.48
C VAL A 523 23.48 -30.61 7.17
N ALA A 524 22.44 -30.78 6.36
CA ALA A 524 21.18 -31.38 6.78
C ALA A 524 21.12 -32.80 6.23
N CYS A 525 20.79 -33.77 7.07
CA CYS A 525 20.67 -35.18 6.68
C CYS A 525 19.50 -35.84 7.44
N LEU A 526 19.11 -37.03 6.99
CA LEU A 526 18.21 -37.87 7.77
C LEU A 526 19.00 -38.48 8.95
N PRO A 527 18.37 -38.80 10.09
CA PRO A 527 19.05 -39.44 11.20
C PRO A 527 19.52 -40.86 10.86
N GLU A 528 18.76 -41.56 10.01
CA GLU A 528 19.01 -42.95 9.61
C GLU A 528 19.96 -43.06 8.40
N ASP A 529 19.97 -42.03 7.55
CA ASP A 529 20.84 -41.94 6.37
C ASP A 529 21.70 -40.68 6.50
N ALA A 530 22.98 -40.89 6.83
CA ALA A 530 23.95 -39.83 7.05
C ALA A 530 24.29 -39.02 5.79
N THR A 531 23.69 -39.36 4.64
CA THR A 531 23.86 -38.65 3.37
C THR A 531 23.30 -37.21 3.45
N PRO A 532 24.11 -36.19 3.13
CA PRO A 532 23.65 -34.80 3.10
C PRO A 532 22.56 -34.57 2.05
N VAL A 533 21.40 -34.08 2.48
CA VAL A 533 20.33 -33.57 1.61
C VAL A 533 20.33 -32.05 1.51
N GLY A 534 21.17 -31.38 2.29
CA GLY A 534 21.38 -29.95 2.20
C GLY A 534 22.70 -29.51 2.80
N TRP A 535 23.16 -28.34 2.39
CA TRP A 535 24.47 -27.79 2.68
C TRP A 535 24.38 -26.30 2.93
N LEU A 536 25.06 -25.82 3.98
CA LEU A 536 25.27 -24.42 4.26
C LEU A 536 26.74 -24.19 4.65
N TRP A 537 27.34 -23.16 4.06
CA TRP A 537 28.65 -22.69 4.46
C TRP A 537 28.63 -21.22 4.86
N MET A 538 29.09 -20.97 6.08
CA MET A 538 29.28 -19.64 6.63
C MET A 538 30.71 -19.43 7.13
N THR A 539 31.20 -18.20 6.98
CA THR A 539 32.55 -17.81 7.43
C THR A 539 32.47 -16.56 8.28
N VAL A 540 33.05 -16.60 9.48
CA VAL A 540 33.19 -15.42 10.36
C VAL A 540 34.48 -14.69 10.00
N ASN A 541 34.38 -13.37 9.88
CA ASN A 541 35.49 -12.47 9.60
C ASN A 541 35.46 -11.34 10.64
N GLN A 542 36.57 -10.61 10.74
CA GLN A 542 36.68 -9.45 11.63
C GLN A 542 37.05 -8.23 10.80
N ASN A 543 36.33 -7.13 10.99
CA ASN A 543 36.67 -5.85 10.39
C ASN A 543 37.96 -5.32 11.02
N THR A 544 38.99 -5.10 10.22
CA THR A 544 40.31 -4.65 10.71
C THR A 544 40.29 -3.22 11.25
N MET A 545 39.28 -2.41 10.89
CA MET A 545 39.15 -1.02 11.35
C MET A 545 38.28 -0.88 12.60
N THR A 546 37.14 -1.57 12.66
CA THR A 546 36.20 -1.44 13.80
C THR A 546 36.37 -2.53 14.86
N GLY A 547 37.02 -3.64 14.51
CA GLY A 547 37.14 -4.82 15.38
C GLY A 547 35.87 -5.69 15.42
N ASP A 548 34.79 -5.27 14.77
CA ASP A 548 33.53 -6.00 14.76
C ASP A 548 33.64 -7.31 13.98
N ARG A 549 33.01 -8.36 14.51
CA ARG A 549 32.90 -9.65 13.83
C ARG A 549 31.65 -9.68 12.97
N TYR A 550 31.78 -10.14 11.73
CA TYR A 550 30.65 -10.32 10.81
C TYR A 550 30.75 -11.67 10.10
N ALA A 551 29.62 -12.28 9.78
CA ALA A 551 29.56 -13.56 9.09
C ALA A 551 29.14 -13.39 7.62
N ASN A 552 29.75 -14.15 6.72
CA ASN A 552 29.33 -14.24 5.32
C ASN A 552 28.69 -15.61 5.06
N PHE A 553 27.43 -15.62 4.59
CA PHE A 553 26.83 -16.78 3.95
C PHE A 553 27.48 -16.99 2.58
N ARG A 554 28.32 -18.02 2.47
CA ARG A 554 29.10 -18.34 1.27
C ARG A 554 28.28 -19.15 0.28
N SER A 555 27.57 -20.16 0.77
CA SER A 555 26.76 -21.06 -0.04
C SER A 555 25.62 -21.68 0.77
N LEU A 556 24.52 -21.95 0.08
CA LEU A 556 23.37 -22.69 0.58
C LEU A 556 22.79 -23.48 -0.59
N ALA A 557 22.60 -24.78 -0.39
CA ALA A 557 21.94 -25.65 -1.35
C ALA A 557 21.14 -26.73 -0.62
N VAL A 558 20.07 -27.20 -1.26
CA VAL A 558 19.26 -28.31 -0.80
C VAL A 558 18.96 -29.20 -2.00
N ALA A 559 19.02 -30.51 -1.82
CA ALA A 559 18.63 -31.51 -2.81
C ALA A 559 17.14 -31.36 -3.18
N PRO A 560 16.68 -31.91 -4.33
CA PRO A 560 15.27 -31.90 -4.72
C PRO A 560 14.45 -32.94 -3.90
N VAL A 561 14.35 -32.73 -2.60
CA VAL A 561 13.49 -33.52 -1.68
C VAL A 561 12.13 -32.84 -1.50
N GLU A 562 11.12 -33.57 -1.06
CA GLU A 562 9.74 -33.05 -0.87
C GLU A 562 9.71 -31.85 0.10
N SER A 563 10.47 -31.91 1.20
CA SER A 563 10.56 -30.86 2.22
C SER A 563 11.70 -29.85 1.97
N ARG A 564 12.00 -29.54 0.69
CA ARG A 564 13.17 -28.70 0.32
C ARG A 564 13.18 -27.34 1.02
N SER A 565 12.02 -26.71 1.17
CA SER A 565 11.90 -25.39 1.80
C SER A 565 12.20 -25.46 3.30
N GLU A 566 11.63 -26.43 3.99
CA GLU A 566 11.84 -26.68 5.41
C GLU A 566 13.29 -27.02 5.72
N VAL A 567 13.96 -27.83 4.88
CA VAL A 567 15.40 -28.13 5.02
C VAL A 567 16.27 -26.87 4.83
N ALA A 568 15.91 -26.00 3.89
CA ALA A 568 16.62 -24.73 3.69
C ALA A 568 16.46 -23.79 4.90
N GLU A 569 15.26 -23.73 5.47
CA GLU A 569 14.99 -22.95 6.68
C GLU A 569 15.74 -23.51 7.89
N LEU A 570 15.76 -24.84 8.05
CA LEU A 570 16.51 -25.51 9.11
C LEU A 570 18.01 -25.18 9.04
N LEU A 571 18.60 -25.21 7.84
CA LEU A 571 20.00 -24.85 7.62
C LEU A 571 20.29 -23.39 7.95
N VAL A 572 19.43 -22.44 7.51
CA VAL A 572 19.62 -21.01 7.79
C VAL A 572 19.47 -20.72 9.28
N ALA A 573 18.49 -21.35 9.95
CA ALA A 573 18.32 -21.23 11.40
C ALA A 573 19.59 -21.69 12.15
N ALA A 574 20.11 -22.88 11.83
CA ALA A 574 21.34 -23.41 12.41
C ALA A 574 22.58 -22.52 12.11
N GLY A 575 22.64 -21.93 10.91
CA GLY A 575 23.67 -20.95 10.56
C GLY A 575 23.58 -19.68 11.42
N LEU A 576 22.38 -19.15 11.64
CA LEU A 576 22.19 -17.96 12.47
C LEU A 576 22.48 -18.21 13.96
N GLU A 577 22.22 -19.41 14.46
CA GLU A 577 22.63 -19.83 15.81
C GLU A 577 24.16 -19.86 15.93
N PHE A 578 24.85 -20.50 14.98
CA PHE A 578 26.31 -20.50 14.93
C PHE A 578 26.90 -19.07 14.92
N ALA A 579 26.24 -18.15 14.20
CA ALA A 579 26.62 -16.74 14.16
C ALA A 579 26.41 -16.05 15.52
N ALA A 580 25.26 -16.27 16.15
CA ALA A 580 24.92 -15.72 17.45
C ALA A 580 25.91 -16.17 18.55
N GLU A 581 26.33 -17.44 18.55
CA GLU A 581 27.34 -17.97 19.48
C GLU A 581 28.73 -17.32 19.35
N ARG A 582 28.99 -16.60 18.26
CA ARG A 582 30.31 -16.01 17.94
C ARG A 582 30.31 -14.49 17.96
N ASP A 583 29.31 -13.88 18.58
CA ASP A 583 29.15 -12.43 18.76
C ASP A 583 29.28 -11.65 17.44
N VAL A 584 28.75 -12.19 16.33
CA VAL A 584 28.77 -11.45 15.06
C VAL A 584 27.68 -10.39 15.06
N VAL A 585 28.03 -9.16 14.67
CA VAL A 585 27.10 -8.03 14.64
C VAL A 585 26.27 -7.98 13.35
N GLU A 586 26.74 -8.65 12.30
CA GLU A 586 26.12 -8.65 10.98
C GLU A 586 26.32 -10.00 10.28
N VAL A 587 25.28 -10.47 9.56
CA VAL A 587 25.36 -11.61 8.65
C VAL A 587 25.04 -11.14 7.23
N VAL A 588 25.97 -11.37 6.31
CA VAL A 588 25.85 -10.94 4.91
C VAL A 588 25.61 -12.15 4.01
N GLY A 589 24.47 -12.18 3.34
CA GLY A 589 24.13 -13.16 2.31
C GLY A 589 24.09 -12.53 0.92
N LYS A 590 24.81 -13.11 -0.05
CA LYS A 590 24.79 -12.66 -1.44
C LYS A 590 23.94 -13.61 -2.28
N THR A 591 22.96 -13.06 -2.99
CA THR A 591 22.12 -13.82 -3.93
C THR A 591 21.88 -13.02 -5.21
N HIS A 592 21.71 -13.74 -6.33
CA HIS A 592 21.39 -13.11 -7.62
C HIS A 592 19.96 -12.55 -7.59
N ILE A 593 19.71 -11.41 -8.26
CA ILE A 593 18.39 -10.75 -8.23
C ILE A 593 17.25 -11.66 -8.76
N GLY A 594 17.57 -12.52 -9.73
CA GLY A 594 16.65 -13.50 -10.30
C GLY A 594 16.40 -14.74 -9.44
N ASN A 595 17.14 -14.95 -8.35
CA ASN A 595 16.93 -16.08 -7.46
C ASN A 595 15.84 -15.73 -6.42
N VAL A 596 14.58 -15.80 -6.86
CA VAL A 596 13.40 -15.45 -6.05
C VAL A 596 13.32 -16.30 -4.79
N SER A 597 13.57 -17.61 -4.88
CA SER A 597 13.49 -18.53 -3.74
C SER A 597 14.46 -18.16 -2.61
N MET A 598 15.72 -17.88 -2.94
CA MET A 598 16.71 -17.43 -1.94
C MET A 598 16.37 -16.06 -1.35
N ARG A 599 15.82 -15.13 -2.16
CA ARG A 599 15.39 -13.81 -1.67
C ARG A 599 14.20 -13.88 -0.73
N THR A 600 13.27 -14.82 -0.97
CA THR A 600 12.15 -15.10 -0.07
C THR A 600 12.65 -15.71 1.24
N LEU A 601 13.57 -16.68 1.16
CA LEU A 601 14.19 -17.29 2.34
C LEU A 601 14.92 -16.27 3.20
N TYR A 602 15.76 -15.42 2.60
CA TYR A 602 16.47 -14.34 3.30
C TYR A 602 15.49 -13.36 3.99
N ARG A 603 14.44 -12.91 3.28
CA ARG A 603 13.42 -12.04 3.91
C ARG A 603 12.73 -12.69 5.09
N LYS A 604 12.46 -14.00 5.03
CA LYS A 604 11.85 -14.76 6.14
C LYS A 604 12.69 -14.67 7.42
N PHE A 605 14.01 -14.67 7.30
CA PHE A 605 14.94 -14.56 8.43
C PHE A 605 15.37 -13.11 8.74
N GLY A 606 14.66 -12.11 8.21
CA GLY A 606 14.91 -10.70 8.52
C GLY A 606 16.11 -10.07 7.79
N PHE A 607 16.61 -10.69 6.71
CA PHE A 607 17.65 -10.05 5.89
C PHE A 607 17.05 -8.91 5.07
N GLU A 608 17.71 -7.75 5.13
CA GLU A 608 17.37 -6.57 4.34
C GLU A 608 18.29 -6.42 3.11
N ALA A 609 17.76 -5.85 2.03
CA ALA A 609 18.54 -5.64 0.82
C ALA A 609 19.43 -4.38 0.96
N ALA A 610 20.72 -4.56 1.25
CA ALA A 610 21.64 -3.45 1.48
C ALA A 610 22.35 -2.93 0.21
N HIS A 611 22.76 -3.81 -0.72
CA HIS A 611 23.58 -3.43 -1.88
C HIS A 611 23.16 -4.11 -3.19
N MET A 612 23.21 -3.36 -4.29
CA MET A 612 23.00 -3.86 -5.66
C MET A 612 24.34 -4.00 -6.37
N THR A 613 24.64 -5.19 -6.90
CA THR A 613 25.83 -5.41 -7.75
C THR A 613 25.47 -5.26 -9.22
N MET A 614 26.00 -4.24 -9.88
CA MET A 614 25.84 -4.02 -11.33
C MET A 614 27.08 -4.55 -12.07
N LYS A 615 26.89 -5.33 -13.15
CA LYS A 615 27.98 -5.87 -13.97
C LYS A 615 27.80 -5.44 -15.43
N LEU A 616 28.79 -4.75 -15.99
CA LEU A 616 28.90 -4.47 -17.42
C LEU A 616 29.93 -5.44 -18.01
N ARG A 617 29.51 -6.32 -18.92
CA ARG A 617 30.45 -7.18 -19.67
C ARG A 617 30.96 -6.37 -20.85
N LEU A 618 32.28 -6.16 -20.91
CA LEU A 618 32.93 -5.34 -21.94
C LEU A 618 33.36 -6.14 -23.18
N THR A 619 33.26 -7.47 -23.13
CA THR A 619 33.49 -8.41 -24.24
C THR A 619 32.61 -9.63 -24.08
N GLU A 620 31.93 -10.06 -25.15
CA GLU A 620 31.42 -11.42 -25.24
C GLU A 620 32.63 -12.34 -25.45
N GLY A 621 32.94 -13.17 -24.47
CA GLY A 621 33.90 -14.24 -24.69
C GLY A 621 33.33 -15.17 -25.75
N SER A 622 33.89 -15.11 -26.96
CA SER A 622 33.89 -16.23 -27.90
C SER A 622 34.20 -17.51 -27.13
N GLY A 623 33.39 -18.55 -27.36
CA GLY A 623 33.75 -19.90 -26.90
C GLY A 623 35.20 -20.17 -27.28
N ARG A 624 36.03 -20.49 -26.28
CA ARG A 624 37.24 -21.24 -26.55
C ARG A 624 36.78 -22.67 -26.83
N ASP A 625 36.54 -22.93 -28.10
CA ASP A 625 37.01 -24.17 -28.71
C ASP A 625 38.53 -24.17 -28.50
N ASP A 626 39.00 -24.94 -27.53
CA ASP A 626 40.34 -25.51 -27.55
C ASP A 626 40.16 -27.03 -27.64
N ASP A 627 39.79 -27.48 -28.85
CA ASP A 627 40.27 -28.78 -29.33
C ASP A 627 41.75 -28.60 -29.65
N LEU A 628 42.61 -29.16 -28.81
CA LEU A 628 43.89 -29.69 -29.25
C LEU A 628 43.97 -31.14 -28.81
N ALA A 629 43.84 -31.99 -29.83
CA ALA A 629 44.14 -33.41 -29.84
C ALA A 629 45.63 -33.70 -29.61
N ASP A 630 45.88 -34.95 -29.19
CA ASP A 630 47.08 -35.78 -29.31
C ASP A 630 48.43 -35.27 -28.77
N GLY A 631 48.92 -35.96 -27.74
CA GLY A 631 50.28 -35.90 -27.20
C GLY A 631 50.42 -36.54 -25.83
#